data_AF-A0A552USA0-F1
#
_entry.id   AF-A0A552USA0-F1
#
_cell.length_a   1.000
_cell.length_b   1.000
_cell.length_c   1.000
_cell.angle_alpha   90.00
_cell.angle_beta   90.00
_cell.angle_gamma   90.00
#
_symmetry.space_group_name_H-M   'P 1'
#
loop_
_entity.id
_entity.type
_entity.pdbx_description
1 polymer ?
#
loop_
_entity_poly.entity_id
_entity_poly.type
_entity_poly.pdbx_seq_one_letter_code
_entity_poly.pdbx_strand_id
1 'polypeptide(L)'
;MSDGAVNYTEEIVTYRRVQGGTPPNASRECIKVYENGKIRIQNKKSNLNISVGNADHANHFLGKRGSDAYIVEFDVPKWFDDFLNESAIPQKGYKSNPLNQMGMAPKIVDPTTPGKSYELPYPWIEWLEEYSKGGRIR
;
A
#
# COMPACT_ATOMS: atom_id res chain seq x y z
N MET A 1 -0.70 -1.29 -44.57
CA MET A 1 -0.69 -0.31 -43.46
C MET A 1 -0.22 -1.06 -42.25
N SER A 2 1.03 -0.84 -41.82
CA SER A 2 1.57 -1.45 -40.60
C SER A 2 1.11 -0.58 -39.43
N ASP A 3 0.21 -1.09 -38.60
CA ASP A 3 -0.12 -0.46 -37.33
C ASP A 3 1.15 -0.41 -36.48
N GLY A 4 1.71 0.80 -36.35
CA GLY A 4 2.80 1.07 -35.43
C GLY A 4 2.27 0.83 -34.01
N ALA A 5 2.73 -0.24 -33.38
CA ALA A 5 2.45 -0.49 -31.97
C ALA A 5 3.00 0.68 -31.15
N VAL A 6 2.10 1.53 -30.66
CA VAL A 6 2.44 2.57 -29.70
C VAL A 6 2.78 1.86 -28.38
N ASN A 7 4.06 1.87 -28.01
CA ASN A 7 4.50 1.40 -26.69
C ASN A 7 4.04 2.40 -25.64
N TYR A 8 2.82 2.23 -25.12
CA TYR A 8 2.40 2.92 -23.91
C TYR A 8 3.17 2.35 -22.73
N THR A 9 4.13 3.10 -22.19
CA THR A 9 4.66 2.81 -20.86
C THR A 9 3.52 3.06 -19.86
N GLU A 10 3.04 2.00 -19.22
CA GLU A 10 2.07 2.13 -18.12
C GLU A 10 2.66 3.03 -17.04
N GLU A 11 2.02 4.16 -16.74
CA GLU A 11 2.41 5.00 -15.61
C GLU A 11 2.21 4.21 -14.31
N ILE A 12 3.17 4.29 -13.39
CA ILE A 12 3.17 3.54 -12.15
C ILE A 12 3.39 4.43 -10.93
N VAL A 13 2.93 3.97 -9.78
CA VAL A 13 3.18 4.59 -8.48
C VAL A 13 3.76 3.53 -7.54
N THR A 14 4.85 3.87 -6.85
CA THR A 14 5.49 2.97 -5.87
C THR A 14 4.79 3.02 -4.52
N TYR A 15 4.45 1.84 -4.01
CA TYR A 15 3.83 1.60 -2.73
C TYR A 15 4.83 0.90 -1.80
N ARG A 16 4.69 1.14 -0.49
CA ARG A 16 5.62 0.65 0.53
C ARG A 16 4.92 0.15 1.78
N ARG A 17 5.44 -0.93 2.38
CA ARG A 17 5.02 -1.46 3.68
C ARG A 17 6.25 -1.71 4.55
N VAL A 18 6.33 -1.04 5.69
CA VAL A 18 7.35 -1.32 6.71
C VAL A 18 6.94 -2.56 7.51
N GLN A 19 7.78 -3.59 7.58
CA GLN A 19 7.50 -4.79 8.38
C GLN A 19 8.77 -5.31 9.07
N GLY A 20 8.64 -6.28 9.96
CA GLY A 20 9.74 -6.71 10.83
C GLY A 20 10.02 -5.72 11.94
N GLY A 21 11.22 -5.79 12.53
CA GLY A 21 11.61 -4.97 13.66
C GLY A 21 11.78 -5.74 14.96
N THR A 22 12.13 -5.02 16.02
CA THR A 22 12.30 -5.56 17.37
C THR A 22 11.06 -5.24 18.24
N PRO A 23 10.49 -6.21 18.97
CA PRO A 23 9.49 -5.93 19.99
C PRO A 23 9.98 -4.89 21.02
N PRO A 24 9.10 -4.03 21.55
CA PRO A 24 7.65 -4.03 21.39
C PRO A 24 7.15 -3.29 20.13
N ASN A 25 8.05 -2.65 19.38
CA ASN A 25 7.66 -1.75 18.28
C ASN A 25 7.58 -2.44 16.91
N ALA A 26 8.01 -3.70 16.82
CA ALA A 26 7.98 -4.51 15.60
C ALA A 26 6.64 -4.44 14.88
N SER A 27 6.71 -4.43 13.55
CA SER A 27 5.53 -4.45 12.68
C SER A 27 5.33 -5.84 12.10
N ARG A 28 4.07 -6.27 12.02
CA ARG A 28 3.71 -7.58 11.46
C ARG A 28 4.17 -7.70 10.01
N GLU A 29 4.69 -8.87 9.66
CA GLU A 29 4.95 -9.25 8.28
C GLU A 29 3.63 -9.50 7.57
N CYS A 30 3.15 -8.51 6.83
CA CYS A 30 1.86 -8.60 6.14
C CYS A 30 2.01 -9.05 4.69
N ILE A 31 3.15 -8.74 4.07
CA ILE A 31 3.40 -8.96 2.64
C ILE A 31 4.61 -9.87 2.50
N LYS A 32 4.44 -10.96 1.74
CA LYS A 32 5.53 -11.81 1.26
C LYS A 32 5.87 -11.39 -0.18
N VAL A 33 7.16 -11.29 -0.49
CA VAL A 33 7.65 -11.06 -1.85
C VAL A 33 8.19 -12.39 -2.39
N TYR A 34 7.83 -12.74 -3.62
CA TYR A 34 8.39 -13.91 -4.33
C TYR A 34 9.50 -13.49 -5.28
N GLU A 35 10.36 -14.44 -5.67
CA GLU A 35 11.50 -14.22 -6.57
C GLU A 35 11.10 -13.60 -7.92
N ASN A 36 9.89 -13.89 -8.40
CA ASN A 36 9.36 -13.32 -9.64
C ASN A 36 8.78 -11.90 -9.48
N GLY A 37 8.97 -11.26 -8.32
CA GLY A 37 8.45 -9.93 -8.03
C GLY A 37 6.95 -9.86 -7.77
N LYS A 38 6.23 -10.99 -7.69
CA LYS A 38 4.86 -10.99 -7.19
C LYS A 38 4.86 -10.83 -5.67
N ILE A 39 3.87 -10.13 -5.14
CA ILE A 39 3.62 -10.09 -3.70
C ILE A 39 2.45 -10.99 -3.31
N ARG A 40 2.38 -11.37 -2.04
CA ARG A 40 1.25 -12.05 -1.43
C ARG A 40 0.94 -11.43 -0.08
N ILE A 41 -0.30 -11.00 0.11
CA ILE A 41 -0.79 -10.43 1.35
C ILE A 41 -1.30 -11.57 2.23
N GLN A 42 -0.60 -11.83 3.34
CA GLN A 42 -0.75 -13.06 4.12
C GLN A 42 -2.14 -13.21 4.74
N ASN A 43 -2.75 -12.11 5.19
CA ASN A 43 -4.09 -12.09 5.77
C ASN A 43 -4.96 -11.02 5.09
N LYS A 44 -5.88 -11.48 4.23
CA LYS A 44 -6.83 -10.62 3.50
C LYS A 44 -8.06 -10.20 4.31
N LYS A 45 -8.23 -10.72 5.54
CA LYS A 45 -9.34 -10.38 6.44
C LYS A 45 -9.02 -9.22 7.38
N SER A 46 -7.77 -8.78 7.43
CA SER A 46 -7.33 -7.65 8.26
C SER A 46 -6.87 -6.51 7.38
N ASN A 47 -7.14 -5.29 7.81
CA ASN A 47 -6.74 -4.10 7.07
C ASN A 47 -5.22 -4.02 6.91
N LEU A 48 -4.76 -3.44 5.81
CA LEU A 48 -3.35 -3.29 5.48
C LEU A 48 -2.97 -1.81 5.42
N ASN A 49 -2.03 -1.37 6.26
CA ASN A 49 -1.47 -0.03 6.18
C ASN A 49 -0.35 0.04 5.14
N ILE A 50 -0.41 0.99 4.21
CA ILE A 50 0.56 1.20 3.14
C ILE A 50 0.99 2.66 3.06
N SER A 51 2.22 2.90 2.63
CA SER A 51 2.73 4.23 2.27
C SER A 51 2.75 4.35 0.74
N VAL A 52 2.46 5.53 0.21
CA VAL A 52 2.28 5.75 -1.23
C VAL A 52 3.13 6.91 -1.73
N GLY A 53 3.69 6.75 -2.92
CA GLY A 53 4.41 7.81 -3.62
C GLY A 53 5.87 7.88 -3.19
N ASN A 54 6.26 8.94 -2.47
CA ASN A 54 7.62 9.07 -1.97
C ASN A 54 7.88 8.12 -0.77
N ALA A 55 9.13 8.05 -0.32
CA ALA A 55 9.52 7.13 0.75
C ALA A 55 9.36 7.71 2.17
N ASP A 56 8.94 8.98 2.32
CA ASP A 56 9.06 9.71 3.59
C ASP A 56 8.26 9.06 4.71
N HIS A 57 7.00 8.68 4.43
CA HIS A 57 6.14 7.99 5.40
C HIS A 57 6.72 6.64 5.82
N ALA A 58 7.20 5.86 4.85
CA ALA A 58 7.78 4.54 5.12
C ALA A 58 9.07 4.68 5.95
N ASN A 59 9.95 5.61 5.60
CA ASN A 59 11.19 5.88 6.32
C ASN A 59 10.92 6.39 7.75
N HIS A 60 9.92 7.25 7.91
CA HIS A 60 9.50 7.74 9.23
C HIS A 60 9.13 6.59 10.18
N PHE A 61 8.41 5.57 9.67
CA PHE A 61 8.05 4.42 10.49
C PHE A 61 9.13 3.37 10.58
N LEU A 62 9.96 3.17 9.54
CA LEU A 62 11.11 2.27 9.58
C LEU A 62 12.02 2.58 10.78
N GLY A 63 12.36 3.86 10.96
CA GLY A 63 13.19 4.32 12.08
C GLY A 63 12.58 4.10 13.47
N LYS A 64 11.30 3.72 13.57
CA LYS A 64 10.60 3.43 14.84
C LYS A 64 10.48 1.94 15.15
N ARG A 65 10.72 1.03 14.19
CA ARG A 65 10.45 -0.41 14.35
C ARG A 65 11.58 -1.20 14.99
N GLY A 66 12.78 -0.62 15.15
CA GLY A 66 13.94 -1.32 15.73
C GLY A 66 14.81 -2.00 14.67
N SER A 67 15.74 -2.86 15.11
CA SER A 67 16.59 -3.64 14.20
C SER A 67 15.76 -4.64 13.40
N ASP A 68 16.25 -5.02 12.23
CA ASP A 68 15.61 -6.03 11.36
C ASP A 68 14.24 -5.63 10.79
N ALA A 69 13.87 -4.35 10.95
CA ALA A 69 12.78 -3.78 10.18
C ALA A 69 13.23 -3.50 8.75
N TYR A 70 12.34 -3.73 7.79
CA TYR A 70 12.60 -3.56 6.37
C TYR A 70 11.38 -3.01 5.66
N ILE A 71 11.58 -2.53 4.43
CA ILE A 71 10.52 -2.03 3.58
C ILE A 71 10.26 -3.04 2.47
N VAL A 72 9.02 -3.49 2.36
CA VAL A 72 8.53 -4.11 1.12
C VAL A 72 8.08 -2.99 0.19
N GLU A 73 8.68 -2.91 -1.00
CA GLU A 73 8.26 -2.02 -2.08
C GLU A 73 7.63 -2.82 -3.22
N PHE A 74 6.66 -2.24 -3.90
CA PHE A 74 6.05 -2.76 -5.12
C PHE A 74 5.38 -1.60 -5.86
N ASP A 75 5.12 -1.78 -7.13
CA ASP A 75 4.54 -0.76 -7.99
C ASP A 75 3.12 -1.15 -8.38
N VAL A 76 2.25 -0.15 -8.52
CA VAL A 76 0.88 -0.32 -9.01
C VAL A 76 0.64 0.61 -10.20
N PRO A 77 -0.29 0.29 -11.11
CA PRO A 77 -0.69 1.20 -12.17
C PRO A 77 -1.23 2.52 -11.60
N LYS A 78 -0.96 3.63 -12.29
CA LYS A 78 -1.44 4.97 -11.95
C LYS A 78 -2.96 5.03 -11.77
N TRP A 79 -3.72 4.35 -12.63
CA TRP A 79 -5.17 4.31 -12.53
C TRP A 79 -5.65 3.69 -11.21
N PHE A 80 -4.92 2.71 -10.67
CA PHE A 80 -5.26 2.09 -9.39
C PHE A 80 -5.01 3.06 -8.24
N ASP A 81 -3.90 3.81 -8.29
CA ASP A 81 -3.58 4.85 -7.31
C ASP A 81 -4.63 5.97 -7.31
N ASP A 82 -5.04 6.42 -8.49
CA ASP A 82 -6.07 7.45 -8.64
C ASP A 82 -7.42 6.96 -8.10
N PHE A 83 -7.81 5.73 -8.45
CA PHE A 83 -9.04 5.11 -7.95
C PHE A 83 -9.03 4.95 -6.42
N LEU A 84 -7.89 4.54 -5.85
CA LEU A 84 -7.71 4.46 -4.40
C LEU A 84 -7.86 5.83 -3.76
N ASN A 85 -7.24 6.85 -4.34
CA ASN A 85 -7.27 8.21 -3.82
C ASN A 85 -8.68 8.82 -3.83
N GLU A 86 -9.43 8.61 -4.91
CA GLU A 86 -10.82 9.08 -5.04
C GLU A 86 -11.78 8.36 -4.09
N SER A 87 -11.51 7.09 -3.80
CA SER A 87 -12.35 6.27 -2.92
C SER A 87 -12.03 6.43 -1.44
N ALA A 88 -10.83 6.90 -1.10
CA ALA A 88 -10.38 6.99 0.27
C ALA A 88 -11.07 8.10 1.05
N ILE A 89 -11.42 7.82 2.29
CA ILE A 89 -12.09 8.76 3.18
C ILE A 89 -11.24 9.09 4.42
N PRO A 90 -11.45 10.25 5.07
CA PRO A 90 -10.70 10.62 6.26
C PRO A 90 -10.91 9.65 7.43
N GLN A 91 -9.86 9.42 8.22
CA GLN A 91 -9.94 8.65 9.48
C GLN A 91 -10.94 9.23 10.48
N LYS A 92 -11.07 10.56 10.56
CA LYS A 92 -12.04 11.23 11.44
C LYS A 92 -13.45 10.93 10.96
N GLY A 93 -14.28 10.33 11.83
CA GLY A 93 -15.66 9.97 11.50
C GLY A 93 -15.81 8.75 10.57
N TYR A 94 -14.73 8.01 10.31
CA TYR A 94 -14.70 6.90 9.35
C TYR A 94 -15.84 5.88 9.52
N LYS A 95 -16.14 5.47 10.76
CA LYS A 95 -17.18 4.45 11.04
C LYS A 95 -18.61 4.93 10.76
N SER A 96 -18.86 6.24 10.87
CA SER A 96 -20.18 6.85 10.67
C SER A 96 -20.32 7.54 9.32
N ASN A 97 -19.27 7.52 8.50
CA ASN A 97 -19.28 8.17 7.20
C ASN A 97 -20.16 7.36 6.24
N PRO A 98 -21.19 7.96 5.60
CA PRO A 98 -22.08 7.23 4.68
C PRO A 98 -21.37 6.66 3.46
N LEU A 99 -20.19 7.18 3.09
CA LEU A 99 -19.35 6.65 2.02
C LEU A 99 -18.63 5.36 2.43
N ASN A 100 -18.55 5.06 3.73
CA ASN A 100 -17.93 3.84 4.24
C ASN A 100 -18.90 2.66 4.28
N GLN A 101 -19.51 2.36 3.13
CA GLN A 101 -20.49 1.29 3.04
C GLN A 101 -19.83 -0.05 3.41
N MET A 102 -20.42 -0.74 4.38
CA MET A 102 -19.93 -2.03 4.89
C MET A 102 -18.47 -2.03 5.39
N GLY A 103 -17.88 -0.87 5.68
CA GLY A 103 -16.49 -0.78 6.14
C GLY A 103 -15.44 -0.97 5.04
N MET A 104 -15.82 -0.88 3.76
CA MET A 104 -14.97 -1.21 2.61
C MET A 104 -14.21 -0.02 2.00
N ALA A 105 -14.46 1.21 2.45
CA ALA A 105 -13.75 2.37 1.91
C ALA A 105 -12.28 2.38 2.37
N PRO A 106 -11.30 2.72 1.54
CA PRO A 106 -9.95 2.98 2.04
C PRO A 106 -9.97 4.15 3.03
N LYS A 107 -9.03 4.13 3.96
CA LYS A 107 -8.91 5.19 4.97
C LYS A 107 -7.61 5.93 4.78
N ILE A 108 -7.65 7.26 4.74
CA ILE A 108 -6.47 8.11 4.84
C ILE A 108 -6.01 8.10 6.29
N VAL A 109 -4.76 7.69 6.55
CA VAL A 109 -4.21 7.52 7.90
C VAL A 109 -2.95 8.37 8.10
N ASP A 110 -2.50 8.45 9.36
CA ASP A 110 -1.28 9.13 9.78
C ASP A 110 -1.09 10.57 9.22
N PRO A 111 -2.14 11.42 9.19
CA PRO A 111 -2.12 12.72 8.49
C PRO A 111 -1.14 13.75 9.07
N THR A 112 -0.58 13.47 10.26
CA THR A 112 0.42 14.31 10.93
C THR A 112 1.86 13.82 10.70
N THR A 113 2.05 12.83 9.83
CA THR A 113 3.38 12.30 9.47
C THR A 113 3.72 12.70 8.03
N PRO A 114 5.01 12.76 7.66
CA PRO A 114 5.42 13.04 6.29
C PRO A 114 4.91 11.99 5.30
N GLY A 115 4.61 12.41 4.07
CA GLY A 115 4.17 11.52 3.00
C GLY A 115 2.69 11.10 3.10
N LYS A 116 2.28 10.22 2.20
CA LYS A 116 0.89 9.77 2.05
C LYS A 116 0.75 8.32 2.48
N SER A 117 -0.31 7.99 3.20
CA SER A 117 -0.59 6.61 3.60
C SER A 117 -2.07 6.31 3.68
N TYR A 118 -2.36 5.01 3.54
CA TYR A 118 -3.70 4.47 3.59
C TYR A 118 -3.76 3.24 4.47
N GLU A 119 -4.93 3.00 5.06
CA GLU A 119 -5.34 1.70 5.56
C GLU A 119 -6.38 1.12 4.60
N LEU A 120 -6.06 -0.04 4.02
CA LEU A 120 -6.85 -0.72 3.01
C LEU A 120 -7.67 -1.85 3.65
N PRO A 121 -9.00 -1.84 3.57
CA PRO A 121 -9.83 -2.99 3.90
C PRO A 121 -10.00 -3.93 2.69
N TYR A 122 -10.76 -5.01 2.88
CA TYR A 122 -11.36 -5.73 1.74
C TYR A 122 -12.32 -4.78 0.98
N PRO A 123 -12.40 -4.82 -0.36
CA PRO A 123 -11.67 -5.69 -1.30
C PRO A 123 -10.32 -5.11 -1.79
N TRP A 124 -9.95 -3.90 -1.38
CA TRP A 124 -8.74 -3.19 -1.85
C TRP A 124 -7.46 -3.98 -1.70
N ILE A 125 -7.35 -4.77 -0.64
CA ILE A 125 -6.21 -5.66 -0.42
C ILE A 125 -6.09 -6.69 -1.54
N GLU A 126 -7.20 -7.24 -2.03
CA GLU A 126 -7.16 -8.25 -3.10
C GLU A 126 -6.75 -7.62 -4.43
N TRP A 127 -7.31 -6.46 -4.75
CA TRP A 127 -6.94 -5.72 -5.94
C TRP A 127 -5.49 -5.22 -5.88
N LEU A 128 -5.00 -4.80 -4.71
CA LEU A 128 -3.59 -4.45 -4.54
C LEU A 128 -2.67 -5.63 -4.88
N GLU A 129 -2.97 -6.83 -4.37
CA GLU A 129 -2.22 -8.04 -4.69
C GLU A 129 -2.27 -8.35 -6.19
N GLU A 130 -3.45 -8.22 -6.81
CA GLU A 130 -3.68 -8.49 -8.23
C GLU A 130 -2.92 -7.54 -9.16
N TYR A 131 -2.96 -6.24 -8.88
CA TYR A 131 -2.38 -5.20 -9.76
C TYR A 131 -0.94 -4.85 -9.41
N SER A 132 -0.41 -5.32 -8.28
CA SER A 132 0.99 -5.09 -7.91
C SER A 132 1.97 -5.77 -8.85
N LYS A 133 3.11 -5.10 -9.09
CA LYS A 133 4.23 -5.60 -9.88
C LYS A 133 5.56 -5.21 -9.22
N GLY A 134 6.64 -5.90 -9.55
CA GLY A 134 8.00 -5.49 -9.17
C GLY A 134 8.27 -5.48 -7.65
N GLY A 135 7.62 -6.38 -6.91
CA GLY A 135 7.80 -6.56 -5.48
C GLY A 135 9.26 -6.84 -5.10
N ARG A 136 9.75 -6.17 -4.06
CA ARG A 136 11.15 -6.23 -3.60
C ARG A 136 11.28 -5.83 -2.12
N ILE A 137 12.35 -6.28 -1.48
CA ILE A 137 12.70 -5.91 -0.10
C ILE A 137 13.83 -4.87 -0.14
N ARG A 138 13.74 -3.85 0.73
CA ARG A 138 14.69 -2.74 0.88
C ARG A 138 15.05 -2.55 2.34
#